data_AF-A0A8T6MPA5-F1
#
_entry.id   AF-A0A8T6MPA5-F1
#
_cell.length_a   1.000
_cell.length_b   1.000
_cell.length_c   1.000
_cell.angle_alpha   90.00
_cell.angle_beta   90.00
_cell.angle_gamma   90.00
#
_symmetry.space_group_name_H-M   'P 1'
#
loop_
_entity.id
_entity.type
_entity.pdbx_description
1 polymer ?
#
loop_
_entity_poly.entity_id
_entity_poly.type
_entity_poly.pdbx_seq_one_letter_code
_entity_poly.pdbx_strand_id
1 'polypeptide(L)' 'MDLDSLAILEKHKYVNLETYKKNGQAVQTPVWFMISDNTILVQTMKTTGKIKRIRNNQKIRIMP' A
#
# COMPACT_ATOMS: atom_id res chain seq x y z
N MET A 1 7.36 -12.32 -3.20
CA MET A 1 8.00 -11.03 -2.89
C MET A 1 9.43 -11.35 -2.57
N ASP A 2 10.38 -10.74 -3.26
CA ASP A 2 11.80 -11.03 -3.06
C ASP A 2 12.26 -10.47 -1.70
N LEU A 3 13.14 -11.20 -1.00
CA LEU A 3 13.59 -10.83 0.35
C LEU A 3 14.33 -9.49 0.32
N ASP A 4 15.10 -9.23 -0.73
CA ASP A 4 15.83 -7.97 -0.93
C ASP A 4 14.88 -6.78 -1.10
N SER A 5 13.69 -7.00 -1.67
CA SER A 5 12.68 -5.95 -1.85
C SER A 5 12.08 -5.48 -0.53
N LEU A 6 11.95 -6.36 0.48
CA LEU A 6 11.49 -5.97 1.82
C LEU A 6 12.57 -5.21 2.58
N ALA A 7 13.84 -5.61 2.43
CA ALA A 7 14.99 -4.93 3.04
C ALA A 7 15.13 -3.47 2.57
N ILE A 8 14.75 -3.17 1.32
CA ILE A 8 14.67 -1.78 0.83
C ILE A 8 13.64 -0.98 1.64
N LEU A 9 12.47 -1.57 1.90
CA LEU A 9 11.39 -0.88 2.61
C LEU A 9 11.73 -0.65 4.08
N GLU A 10 12.50 -1.51 4.75
CA GLU A 10 12.91 -1.31 6.16
C GLU A 10 13.59 0.04 6.43
N LYS A 11 14.19 0.66 5.40
CA LYS A 11 14.84 1.98 5.49
C LYS A 11 13.85 3.16 5.40
N HIS A 12 12.58 2.90 5.10
CA HIS A 12 11.56 3.90 4.84
C HIS A 12 10.49 3.90 5.94
N LYS A 13 9.97 5.08 6.30
CA LYS A 13 8.84 5.22 7.25
C LYS A 13 7.48 5.19 6.56
N TYR A 14 7.45 5.48 5.26
CA TYR A 14 6.23 5.55 4.47
C TYR A 14 6.44 4.81 3.17
N VAL A 15 5.35 4.27 2.62
CA VAL A 15 5.30 3.76 1.26
C VAL A 15 4.17 4.44 0.50
N ASN A 16 4.31 4.55 -0.81
CA ASN A 16 3.20 4.93 -1.66
C ASN A 16 2.35 3.70 -1.96
N LEU A 17 1.10 3.73 -1.46
CA LEU A 17 0.07 2.76 -1.79
C LEU A 17 -0.72 3.25 -3.00
N GLU A 18 -0.50 2.63 -4.15
CA GLU A 18 -1.27 2.89 -5.35
C GLU A 18 -2.54 2.01 -5.37
N THR A 19 -3.69 2.67 -5.51
CA THR A 19 -5.02 2.05 -5.59
C THR A 19 -5.75 2.58 -6.83
N TYR A 20 -6.72 1.85 -7.35
CA TYR A 20 -7.42 2.25 -8.58
C TYR A 20 -8.87 2.66 -8.32
N LYS A 21 -9.31 3.75 -8.94
CA LYS A 21 -10.72 4.12 -9.01
C LYS A 21 -11.47 3.11 -9.91
N LYS A 22 -12.81 3.14 -9.87
CA LYS A 22 -13.66 2.28 -10.73
C LYS A 22 -13.37 2.45 -12.24
N ASN A 23 -12.98 3.67 -12.65
CA ASN A 23 -12.59 3.98 -14.04
C ASN A 23 -11.13 3.61 -14.37
N GLY A 24 -10.42 2.90 -13.49
CA GLY A 24 -9.03 2.49 -13.69
C GLY A 24 -7.98 3.56 -13.36
N GLN A 25 -8.36 4.80 -13.02
CA GLN A 25 -7.40 5.84 -12.67
C GLN A 25 -6.64 5.47 -11.38
N ALA A 26 -5.30 5.51 -11.46
CA ALA A 26 -4.41 5.30 -10.32
C ALA A 26 -4.50 6.46 -9.32
N VAL A 27 -4.43 6.13 -8.03
CA VAL A 27 -4.38 7.06 -6.91
C VAL A 27 -3.30 6.58 -5.96
N GLN A 28 -2.22 7.34 -5.86
CA GLN A 28 -1.12 7.11 -4.95
C GLN A 28 -1.38 7.83 -3.63
N THR A 29 -1.11 7.16 -2.52
CA THR A 29 -1.29 7.74 -1.18
C THR A 29 -0.13 7.29 -0.30
N PRO A 30 0.66 8.22 0.27
CA PRO A 30 1.67 7.86 1.24
C PRO A 30 1.00 7.32 2.50
N VAL A 31 1.46 6.16 2.96
CA VAL A 31 0.92 5.48 4.13
C VAL A 31 2.05 4.97 5.00
N TRP A 32 1.84 5.03 6.31
CA TRP A 32 2.71 4.37 7.26
C TRP A 32 2.49 2.85 7.18
N PHE A 33 3.55 2.09 7.38
CA PHE A 33 3.53 0.64 7.29
C PHE A 33 4.46 0.00 8.32
N MET A 34 4.27 -1.30 8.52
CA MET A 34 5.11 -2.18 9.31
C MET A 34 5.33 -3.47 8.53
N ILE A 35 6.49 -4.10 8.69
CA ILE A 35 6.78 -5.43 8.14
C ILE A 35 6.70 -6.43 9.29
N SER A 36 5.92 -7.50 9.11
CA SER A 36 5.80 -8.62 10.07
C SER A 36 5.73 -9.92 9.27
N ASP A 37 6.59 -10.90 9.57
CA ASP A 37 6.62 -12.23 8.92
C ASP A 37 6.46 -12.16 7.39
N ASN A 38 7.30 -11.33 6.75
CA ASN A 38 7.29 -11.08 5.30
C ASN A 38 5.99 -10.46 4.74
N THR A 39 5.14 -9.91 5.61
CA THR A 39 3.88 -9.25 5.26
C THR A 39 3.96 -7.76 5.56
N ILE A 40 3.52 -6.93 4.61
CA ILE A 40 3.39 -5.49 4.83
C ILE A 40 2.01 -5.19 5.41
N LEU A 41 2.01 -4.67 6.63
CA LEU A 41 0.83 -4.19 7.32
C LEU A 41 0.74 -2.67 7.15
N VAL A 42 -0.33 -2.20 6.50
CA VAL A 42 -0.60 -0.78 6.32
C VAL A 42 -1.63 -0.34 7.34
N GLN A 43 -1.27 0.59 8.23
CA GLN A 43 -2.24 1.19 9.14
C GLN A 43 -2.88 2.42 8.50
N THR A 44 -4.21 2.48 8.52
CA THR A 44 -4.97 3.64 8.04
C THR A 44 -6.23 3.85 8.85
N MET A 45 -6.65 5.11 8.99
CA MET A 45 -7.97 5.44 9.53
C MET A 45 -9.07 4.89 8.61
N LYS A 46 -10.15 4.36 9.23
CA LYS A 46 -11.29 3.67 8.57
C LYS A 46 -12.05 4.52 7.54
N THR A 47 -11.83 5.83 7.49
CA THR A 47 -12.63 6.81 6.72
C THR A 47 -11.92 7.34 5.48
N THR A 48 -11.25 6.47 4.71
CA THR A 48 -10.44 6.92 3.57
C THR A 48 -10.86 6.23 2.27
N GLY A 49 -10.98 7.00 1.19
CA GLY A 49 -11.42 6.50 -0.13
C GLY A 49 -10.60 5.32 -0.67
N LYS A 50 -9.40 5.07 -0.12
CA LYS A 50 -8.58 3.88 -0.39
C LYS A 50 -9.27 2.57 0.00
N ILE A 51 -9.98 2.48 1.13
CA ILE A 51 -10.68 1.24 1.52
C ILE A 51 -11.79 0.91 0.50
N LYS A 52 -12.55 1.93 0.09
CA LYS A 52 -13.60 1.77 -0.95
C LYS A 52 -12.99 1.33 -2.28
N ARG A 53 -11.85 1.90 -2.68
CA ARG A 53 -11.13 1.51 -3.91
C ARG A 53 -10.60 0.08 -3.85
N ILE A 54 -9.93 -0.32 -2.77
CA ILE A 54 -9.38 -1.68 -2.59
C ILE A 54 -10.48 -2.74 -2.57
N ARG A 55 -11.62 -2.46 -1.92
CA ARG A 55 -12.78 -3.38 -1.94
C ARG A 55 -13.36 -3.55 -3.35
N ASN A 56 -13.41 -2.47 -4.14
CA ASN A 56 -13.92 -2.51 -5.50
C ASN A 56 -12.90 -3.12 -6.49
N ASN A 57 -11.61 -2.90 -6.26
CA ASN A 57 -10.51 -3.40 -7.08
C ASN A 57 -9.32 -3.73 -6.17
N GLN A 58 -9.06 -5.02 -5.99
CA GLN A 58 -8.02 -5.53 -5.09
C GLN A 58 -6.60 -5.38 -5.67
N LYS A 59 -6.46 -4.96 -6.93
CA LYS A 59 -5.14 -4.66 -7.50
C LYS A 59 -4.56 -3.45 -6.79
N ILE A 60 -3.37 -3.63 -6.23
CA ILE A 60 -2.60 -2.56 -5.58
C ILE A 60 -1.14 -2.64 -6.03
N ARG A 61 -0.42 -1.52 -5.87
CA ARG A 61 1.05 -1.49 -5.96
C ARG A 61 1.62 -0.78 -4.75
N ILE A 62 2.75 -1.26 -4.29
CA ILE A 62 3.55 -0.63 -3.23
C ILE A 62 4.83 -0.12 -3.88
N MET A 63 5.18 1.12 -3.54
CA MET A 63 6.42 1.78 -3.96
C MET A 63 7.12 2.34 -2.71
N PRO A 64 8.47 2.28 -2.64
CA PRO A 64 9.25 2.88 -1.55
C PRO A 64 9.02 4.39 -1.36
#